data_AF-A0A383E0Q0-F1
#
_entry.id   AF-A0A383E0Q0-F1
#
_cell.length_a   1.000
_cell.length_b   1.000
_cell.length_c   1.000
_cell.angle_alpha   90.00
_cell.angle_beta   90.00
_cell.angle_gamma   90.00
#
_symmetry.space_group_name_H-M   'P 1'
#
loop_
_entity.id
_entity.type
_entity.pdbx_description
1 polymer ?
#
loop_
_entity_poly.entity_id
_entity_poly.type
_entity_poly.pdbx_seq_one_letter_code
_entity_poly.pdbx_strand_id
1 'polypeptide(L)'
;MYGGVDSAGWDKVVDSNRVIIGNPDTVLRKLREVLSVVRPGILGVWTNDGTISHTDTMRCLELMEHDVLPALRAMGEELGLPGPFEATP
;
A
#
# COMPACT_ATOMS: atom_id res chain seq x y z
N MET A 1 -16.74 -13.18 -9.64
CA MET A 1 -16.38 -13.20 -8.21
C MET A 1 -15.12 -12.37 -8.08
N TYR A 2 -15.25 -11.08 -7.72
CA TYR A 2 -14.10 -10.29 -7.30
C TYR A 2 -13.96 -10.52 -5.79
N GLY A 3 -12.82 -11.04 -5.33
CA GLY A 3 -12.46 -11.12 -3.91
C GLY A 3 -13.19 -12.20 -3.10
N GLY A 4 -12.51 -13.32 -2.86
CA GLY A 4 -12.91 -14.33 -1.86
C GLY A 4 -12.45 -14.00 -0.43
N VAL A 5 -12.02 -12.75 -0.17
CA VAL A 5 -11.27 -12.38 1.04
C VAL A 5 -12.06 -11.50 2.02
N ASP A 6 -13.09 -10.78 1.56
CA ASP A 6 -13.89 -9.89 2.39
C ASP A 6 -15.39 -10.00 2.03
N SER A 7 -16.25 -10.14 3.04
CA SER A 7 -17.70 -10.19 2.88
C SER A 7 -18.34 -8.80 2.80
N ALA A 8 -17.57 -7.74 3.07
CA ALA A 8 -17.98 -6.36 2.87
C ALA A 8 -18.05 -6.00 1.38
N GLY A 9 -18.97 -5.10 1.03
CA GLY A 9 -19.03 -4.52 -0.32
C GLY A 9 -17.80 -3.67 -0.64
N TRP A 10 -17.48 -3.54 -1.93
CA TRP A 10 -16.28 -2.87 -2.45
C TRP A 10 -15.98 -1.50 -1.82
N ASP A 11 -16.97 -0.61 -1.79
CA ASP A 11 -16.79 0.75 -1.27
C ASP A 11 -16.33 0.73 0.19
N LYS A 12 -16.92 -0.15 1.01
CA LYS A 12 -16.54 -0.30 2.42
C LYS A 12 -15.10 -0.82 2.58
N VAL A 13 -14.66 -1.70 1.70
CA VAL A 13 -13.28 -2.22 1.68
C VAL A 13 -12.29 -1.11 1.35
N VAL A 14 -12.62 -0.26 0.37
CA VAL A 14 -11.79 0.88 -0.05
C VAL A 14 -11.78 1.99 1.00
N ASP A 15 -12.93 2.29 1.62
CA ASP A 15 -13.09 3.35 2.61
C ASP A 15 -12.40 3.02 3.94
N SER A 16 -12.33 1.74 4.29
CA SER A 16 -11.64 1.26 5.50
C SER A 16 -10.16 0.93 5.27
N ASN A 17 -9.59 1.34 4.12
CA ASN A 17 -8.18 1.10 3.75
C ASN A 17 -7.76 -0.39 3.77
N ARG A 18 -8.71 -1.32 3.67
CA ARG A 18 -8.40 -2.75 3.51
C ARG A 18 -7.84 -3.04 2.11
N VAL A 19 -8.30 -2.28 1.13
CA VAL A 19 -7.69 -2.15 -0.19
C VAL A 19 -7.28 -0.70 -0.40
N ILE A 20 -6.00 -0.48 -0.67
CA ILE A 20 -5.45 0.83 -0.99
C ILE A 20 -5.35 0.93 -2.51
N ILE A 21 -6.22 1.76 -3.11
CA ILE A 21 -6.32 1.95 -4.56
C ILE A 21 -6.49 3.42 -4.90
N GLY A 22 -5.94 3.86 -6.03
CA GLY A 22 -6.05 5.22 -6.54
C GLY A 22 -4.83 5.62 -7.37
N ASN A 23 -4.69 6.93 -7.59
CA ASN A 23 -3.45 7.51 -8.11
C ASN A 23 -2.35 7.52 -7.02
N PRO A 24 -1.08 7.80 -7.37
CA PRO A 24 0.02 7.81 -6.40
C PRO A 24 -0.23 8.69 -5.17
N ASP A 25 -0.78 9.89 -5.33
CA ASP A 25 -1.09 10.80 -4.21
C ASP A 25 -2.09 10.19 -3.23
N THR A 26 -3.14 9.55 -3.76
CA THR A 26 -4.15 8.89 -2.94
C THR A 26 -3.57 7.70 -2.19
N VAL A 27 -2.76 6.89 -2.87
CA VAL A 27 -2.08 5.73 -2.29
C VAL A 27 -1.14 6.17 -1.17
N LEU A 28 -0.31 7.19 -1.41
CA LEU A 28 0.63 7.72 -0.42
C LEU A 28 -0.08 8.32 0.79
N ARG A 29 -1.18 9.07 0.59
CA ARG A 29 -2.00 9.60 1.68
C ARG A 29 -2.54 8.48 2.58
N LYS A 30 -3.09 7.42 1.98
CA LYS A 30 -3.62 6.26 2.72
C LYS A 30 -2.52 5.46 3.41
N LEU A 31 -1.38 5.25 2.75
CA LEU A 31 -0.22 4.59 3.35
C LEU A 31 0.33 5.37 4.54
N ARG A 32 0.35 6.71 4.48
CA ARG A 32 0.76 7.54 5.62
C ARG A 32 -0.11 7.31 6.84
N GLU A 33 -1.43 7.23 6.66
CA GLU A 33 -2.37 6.92 7.74
C GLU A 33 -2.06 5.55 8.36
N VAL A 34 -1.89 4.52 7.52
CA VAL A 34 -1.55 3.16 7.97
C VAL A 34 -0.21 3.14 8.71
N LEU A 35 0.85 3.72 8.15
CA LEU A 35 2.18 3.75 8.76
C LEU A 35 2.21 4.52 10.08
N SER A 36 1.42 5.58 10.21
CA SER A 36 1.35 6.39 11.44
C SER A 36 0.71 5.63 12.60
N VAL A 37 -0.25 4.75 12.30
CA VAL A 37 -1.01 3.99 13.31
C VAL A 37 -0.36 2.64 13.60
N VAL A 38 -0.10 1.85 12.55
CA VAL A 38 0.36 0.46 12.69
C VAL A 38 1.86 0.38 12.96
N ARG A 39 2.64 1.36 12.46
CA ARG A 39 4.11 1.43 12.59
C ARG A 39 4.80 0.08 12.28
N PRO A 40 4.57 -0.53 11.10
CA PRO A 40 5.08 -1.86 10.79
C PRO A 40 6.60 -1.86 10.61
N GLY A 41 7.27 -2.94 11.05
CA GLY A 41 8.69 -3.16 10.78
C GLY A 41 8.98 -3.67 9.35
N ILE A 42 8.02 -4.35 8.71
CA ILE A 42 8.07 -4.76 7.30
C ILE A 42 6.70 -4.51 6.68
N LEU A 43 6.67 -3.89 5.51
CA LEU A 43 5.47 -3.74 4.69
C LEU A 43 5.62 -4.53 3.40
N GLY A 44 4.77 -5.53 3.20
CA GLY A 44 4.60 -6.21 1.92
C GLY A 44 3.45 -5.59 1.13
N VAL A 45 3.66 -5.34 -0.17
CA VAL A 45 2.63 -4.80 -1.05
C VAL A 45 2.25 -5.86 -2.08
N TRP A 46 0.97 -6.19 -2.13
CA TRP A 46 0.39 -7.00 -3.19
C TRP A 46 -0.23 -6.05 -4.23
N THR A 47 0.43 -5.87 -5.37
CA THR A 47 0.08 -4.85 -6.37
C THR A 47 -1.04 -5.27 -7.32
N ASN A 48 -1.45 -6.54 -7.32
CA ASN A 48 -2.48 -7.05 -8.22
C ASN A 48 -3.34 -8.15 -7.56
N ASP A 49 -4.63 -7.90 -7.35
CA ASP A 49 -5.56 -8.92 -6.84
C ASP A 49 -6.75 -9.10 -7.80
N GLY A 50 -7.12 -10.36 -8.06
CA GLY A 50 -8.18 -10.72 -9.00
C GLY A 50 -7.82 -10.58 -10.49
N THR A 51 -8.81 -10.22 -11.31
CA THR A 51 -8.70 -10.20 -12.78
C THR A 51 -8.30 -8.82 -13.31
N ILE A 52 -7.07 -8.39 -12.99
CA ILE A 52 -6.49 -7.14 -13.51
C ILE A 52 -5.78 -7.43 -14.84
N SER A 53 -5.90 -6.52 -15.81
CA SER A 53 -5.22 -6.68 -17.10
C SER A 53 -3.71 -6.64 -16.93
N HIS A 54 -2.97 -7.27 -17.85
CA HIS A 54 -1.51 -7.19 -17.84
C HIS A 54 -1.03 -5.74 -17.98
N THR A 55 -1.66 -4.96 -18.87
CA THR A 55 -1.32 -3.55 -19.08
C THR A 55 -1.49 -2.72 -17.81
N ASP A 56 -2.61 -2.87 -17.10
CA ASP A 56 -2.84 -2.13 -15.86
C ASP A 56 -1.89 -2.59 -14.75
N THR A 57 -1.57 -3.89 -14.69
CA THR A 57 -0.58 -4.42 -13.75
C THR A 57 0.79 -3.81 -14.00
N MET A 58 1.26 -3.78 -15.25
CA MET A 58 2.55 -3.18 -15.59
C MET A 58 2.58 -1.68 -15.30
N ARG A 59 1.47 -0.97 -15.58
CA ARG A 59 1.36 0.45 -15.24
C ARG A 59 1.39 0.69 -13.72
N CYS A 60 0.73 -0.16 -12.94
CA CYS A 60 0.78 -0.10 -11.48
C CYS A 60 2.21 -0.30 -10.97
N LEU A 61 2.93 -1.29 -11.48
CA LEU A 61 4.33 -1.55 -11.10
C LEU A 61 5.25 -0.36 -11.44
N GLU A 62 5.09 0.25 -12.61
CA GLU A 62 5.86 1.45 -13.01
C GLU A 62 5.62 2.63 -12.05
N LEU A 63 4.35 2.90 -11.71
CA LEU A 63 3.99 3.94 -10.73
C LEU A 63 4.51 3.62 -9.33
N MET A 64 4.52 2.33 -8.94
CA MET A 64 5.08 1.89 -7.67
C MET A 64 6.58 2.16 -7.61
N GLU A 65 7.32 1.84 -8.68
CA GLU A 65 8.76 2.08 -8.78
C GLU A 65 9.11 3.57 -8.74
N HIS A 66 8.45 4.39 -9.56
CA HIS A 66 8.84 5.78 -9.75
C HIS A 66 8.25 6.74 -8.71
N ASP A 67 7.00 6.52 -8.29
CA ASP A 67 6.29 7.50 -7.45
C ASP A 67 6.12 6.99 -6.01
N VAL A 68 5.65 5.76 -5.82
CA VAL A 68 5.17 5.30 -4.51
C VAL A 68 6.30 4.83 -3.60
N LEU A 69 7.13 3.87 -4.03
CA LEU A 69 8.16 3.27 -3.18
C LEU A 69 9.21 4.29 -2.70
N PRO A 70 9.71 5.23 -3.53
CA PRO A 70 10.64 6.26 -3.07
C PRO A 70 10.01 7.19 -2.02
N ALA A 71 8.79 7.65 -2.27
CA ALA A 71 8.08 8.54 -1.33
C ALA A 71 7.70 7.81 -0.04
N LEU A 72 7.37 6.52 -0.11
CA LEU A 72 7.07 5.68 1.05
C LEU A 72 8.31 5.48 1.94
N ARG A 73 9.50 5.33 1.33
CA ARG A 73 10.76 5.25 2.07
C ARG A 73 11.05 6.55 2.82
N ALA A 74 10.95 7.70 2.13
CA ALA A 74 11.11 9.01 2.76
C ALA A 74 10.09 9.24 3.89
N MET A 75 8.85 8.78 3.71
CA MET A 75 7.82 8.83 4.74
C MET A 75 8.16 7.96 5.96
N GLY A 76 8.72 6.77 5.75
CA GLY A 76 9.19 5.92 6.85
C GLY A 76 10.29 6.59 7.67
N GLU A 77 11.24 7.24 7.00
CA GLU A 77 12.30 8.05 7.63
C GLU A 77 11.71 9.22 8.44
N GLU A 78 10.79 10.00 7.86
CA GLU A 78 10.11 11.11 8.53
C GLU A 78 9.33 10.65 9.78
N LEU A 79 8.66 9.51 9.70
CA LEU A 79 7.90 8.92 10.80
C LEU A 79 8.78 8.23 11.85
N GLY A 80 10.10 8.14 11.63
CA GLY A 80 11.04 7.44 12.51
C GLY A 80 10.73 5.95 12.64
N LEU A 81 10.36 5.30 11.53
CA LEU A 81 10.14 3.85 11.49
C LEU A 81 11.49 3.14 11.29
N PRO A 82 11.94 2.29 12.24
CA PRO A 82 13.17 1.55 12.06
C PRO A 82 13.01 0.50 10.97
N GLY A 83 14.07 0.26 10.21
CA GLY A 83 14.14 -0.87 9.31
C GLY A 83 14.04 -2.21 10.07
N PRO A 84 13.64 -3.30 9.39
CA PRO A 84 13.40 -4.59 10.03
C PRO A 84 14.63 -5.24 10.69
N PHE A 85 15.82 -4.77 10.35
CA PHE A 85 17.09 -5.24 10.91
C PHE A 85 17.80 -4.19 11.77
N GLU A 86 17.16 -3.05 12.01
CA GLU A 86 17.72 -1.91 12.75
C GLU A 86 17.25 -1.88 14.21
N ALA A 87 16.17 -2.59 14.54
CA ALA A 87 15.64 -2.71 15.89
C ALA A 87 15.65 -4.18 16.35
N THR A 88 16.14 -4.40 17.58
CA THR A 88 15.99 -5.69 18.27
C THR A 88 14.63 -5.76 18.99
N PRO A 89 14.03 -6.95 19.13
CA PRO A 89 12.77 -7.14 19.85
C PRO A 89 12.78 -6.62 21.29
#